data_AF-A0A7Y5D5H3-F1
#
_entry.id   AF-A0A7Y5D5H3-F1
#
_cell.length_a   1.000
_cell.length_b   1.000
_cell.length_c   1.000
_cell.angle_alpha   90.00
_cell.angle_beta   90.00
_cell.angle_gamma   90.00
#
_symmetry.space_group_name_H-M   'P 1'
#
loop_
_entity.id
_entity.type
_entity.pdbx_description
1 polymer ?
#
loop_
_entity_poly.entity_id
_entity_poly.type
_entity_poly.pdbx_seq_one_letter_code
_entity_poly.pdbx_strand_id
1 'polypeptide(L)'
;MTTGKILLVGIGPGAHEHMSFRAKQAISEADVVIGYSTYIKLVADLLDGKEVIKKGMTEELDRSIEAYEHAKLGKVVALISSGDIGVYGMAGPTYEWLLESGWTPDDPIKVEVIPGSTALLSCAALVGAPLTHDFCSISLSDLLTPWPVIAGRLESAARGDFVVALYNPKSGRRTQQIVEAQAILLQYRSPDTPVAIVKSGYRNLQNIQLVTLKEMAECDIGMLTTVLIGNSSTFVRAGLMVTPRGYANKYDKISGATLAGEQAGRSLSMGLAGWKACVRRHLRDTPKASLLDAAHYFNRPLSEILDAAKQATADDTAGDFSVQRVNTDQHEQLLKALAGWGRLRAVVRSEAGAVAELFIQGADCVLKNGWLSVVNAYCHLHVDWHKVAQCWLVSRGKSAHGLQCVNAHGDNV
;
A
#
# COMPACT_ATOMS: atom_id res chain seq x y z
N MET A 1 -13.28 18.02 -44.13
CA MET A 1 -13.59 16.71 -43.52
C MET A 1 -13.85 16.96 -42.04
N THR A 2 -14.90 16.39 -41.47
CA THR A 2 -15.12 16.44 -40.02
C THR A 2 -14.04 15.62 -39.34
N THR A 3 -13.34 16.20 -38.40
CA THR A 3 -12.33 15.50 -37.61
C THR A 3 -13.00 14.66 -36.54
N GLY A 4 -12.64 13.37 -36.43
CA GLY A 4 -13.21 12.48 -35.43
C GLY A 4 -12.71 12.78 -34.02
N LYS A 5 -13.26 12.05 -33.04
CA LYS A 5 -12.87 12.15 -31.63
C LYS A 5 -12.98 10.80 -30.92
N ILE A 6 -12.11 10.57 -29.94
CA ILE A 6 -12.13 9.40 -29.07
C ILE A 6 -12.56 9.85 -27.67
N LEU A 7 -13.61 9.24 -27.17
CA LEU A 7 -14.16 9.44 -25.84
C LEU A 7 -13.84 8.17 -25.03
N LEU A 8 -12.94 8.30 -24.07
CA LEU A 8 -12.60 7.24 -23.13
C LEU A 8 -13.60 7.31 -21.97
N VAL A 9 -14.59 6.43 -21.95
CA VAL A 9 -15.76 6.54 -21.06
C VAL A 9 -15.72 5.53 -19.90
N GLY A 10 -15.62 6.03 -18.67
CA GLY A 10 -15.94 5.27 -17.47
C GLY A 10 -17.45 5.18 -17.23
N ILE A 11 -18.05 3.98 -17.30
CA ILE A 11 -19.51 3.80 -17.17
C ILE A 11 -19.99 3.60 -15.72
N GLY A 12 -19.07 3.62 -14.75
CA GLY A 12 -19.39 3.37 -13.35
C GLY A 12 -19.60 1.88 -13.02
N PRO A 13 -20.19 1.54 -11.86
CA PRO A 13 -20.25 0.17 -11.37
C PRO A 13 -21.18 -0.74 -12.18
N GLY A 14 -22.16 -0.20 -12.92
CA GLY A 14 -22.98 -0.94 -13.86
C GLY A 14 -24.46 -0.55 -13.87
N ALA A 15 -24.99 -0.01 -12.77
CA ALA A 15 -26.34 0.54 -12.75
C ALA A 15 -26.39 1.96 -13.37
N HIS A 16 -27.46 2.24 -14.11
CA HIS A 16 -27.66 3.52 -14.82
C HIS A 16 -27.70 4.75 -13.90
N GLU A 17 -28.13 4.59 -12.65
CA GLU A 17 -28.18 5.67 -11.66
C GLU A 17 -26.79 6.10 -11.18
N HIS A 18 -25.78 5.24 -11.32
CA HIS A 18 -24.39 5.52 -10.96
C HIS A 18 -23.50 5.89 -12.15
N MET A 19 -24.07 5.95 -13.35
CA MET A 19 -23.40 6.46 -14.53
C MET A 19 -23.47 7.98 -14.55
N SER A 20 -22.32 8.64 -14.74
CA SER A 20 -22.25 10.10 -14.79
C SER A 20 -23.05 10.65 -15.98
N PHE A 21 -23.56 11.88 -15.83
CA PHE A 21 -24.28 12.55 -16.91
C PHE A 21 -23.41 12.69 -18.17
N ARG A 22 -22.12 13.06 -18.00
CA ARG A 22 -21.16 13.17 -19.11
C ARG A 22 -20.94 11.83 -19.83
N ALA A 23 -20.91 10.70 -19.12
CA ALA A 23 -20.78 9.38 -19.73
C ALA A 23 -21.99 9.03 -20.61
N LYS A 24 -23.23 9.32 -20.14
CA LYS A 24 -24.44 9.15 -20.96
C LYS A 24 -24.40 10.03 -22.22
N GLN A 25 -24.00 11.28 -22.08
CA GLN A 25 -23.82 12.19 -23.22
C GLN A 25 -22.77 11.67 -24.21
N ALA A 26 -21.65 11.16 -23.71
CA ALA A 26 -20.56 10.61 -24.54
C ALA A 26 -21.01 9.42 -25.39
N ILE A 27 -21.77 8.50 -24.79
CA ILE A 27 -22.34 7.38 -25.53
C ILE A 27 -23.38 7.90 -26.52
N SER A 28 -24.24 8.83 -26.11
CA SER A 28 -25.28 9.41 -26.96
C SER A 28 -24.71 10.11 -28.20
N GLU A 29 -23.60 10.84 -28.09
CA GLU A 29 -22.96 11.54 -29.21
C GLU A 29 -22.08 10.64 -30.10
N ALA A 30 -21.81 9.41 -29.67
CA ALA A 30 -20.96 8.48 -30.40
C ALA A 30 -21.66 7.87 -31.61
N ASP A 31 -20.91 7.79 -32.71
CA ASP A 31 -21.25 6.99 -33.90
C ASP A 31 -20.91 5.52 -33.67
N VAL A 32 -19.80 5.27 -32.97
CA VAL A 32 -19.23 3.94 -32.73
C VAL A 32 -19.01 3.74 -31.22
N VAL A 33 -19.46 2.62 -30.68
CA VAL A 33 -19.21 2.22 -29.29
C VAL A 33 -18.37 0.95 -29.26
N ILE A 34 -17.21 1.04 -28.63
CA ILE A 34 -16.23 -0.05 -28.53
C ILE A 34 -16.10 -0.46 -27.07
N GLY A 35 -16.12 -1.76 -26.79
CA GLY A 35 -15.93 -2.23 -25.43
C GLY A 35 -15.91 -3.74 -25.27
N TYR A 36 -15.60 -4.17 -24.05
CA TYR A 36 -15.73 -5.57 -23.68
C TYR A 36 -17.21 -5.99 -23.68
N SER A 37 -17.48 -7.22 -24.14
CA SER A 37 -18.85 -7.76 -24.29
C SER A 37 -19.73 -7.59 -23.06
N THR A 38 -19.20 -7.71 -21.85
CA THR A 38 -19.96 -7.51 -20.60
C THR A 38 -20.32 -6.04 -20.38
N TYR A 39 -19.45 -5.10 -20.75
CA TYR A 39 -19.70 -3.66 -20.58
C TYR A 39 -20.72 -3.16 -21.60
N ILE A 40 -20.64 -3.67 -22.83
CA ILE A 40 -21.63 -3.39 -23.89
C ILE A 40 -23.04 -3.81 -23.45
N LYS A 41 -23.18 -4.94 -22.75
CA LYS A 41 -24.48 -5.37 -22.19
C LYS A 41 -25.03 -4.42 -21.13
N LEU A 42 -24.18 -3.72 -20.38
CA LEU A 42 -24.61 -2.79 -19.32
C LEU A 42 -25.12 -1.45 -19.87
N VAL A 43 -24.88 -1.16 -21.14
CA VAL A 43 -25.28 0.10 -21.79
C VAL A 43 -26.15 -0.14 -23.02
N ALA A 44 -26.71 -1.34 -23.18
CA ALA A 44 -27.35 -1.78 -24.42
C ALA A 44 -28.52 -0.89 -24.87
N ASP A 45 -29.25 -0.32 -23.92
CA ASP A 45 -30.33 0.67 -24.12
C ASP A 45 -29.84 2.02 -24.68
N LEU A 46 -28.55 2.31 -24.57
CA LEU A 46 -27.92 3.55 -25.08
C LEU A 46 -27.30 3.37 -26.47
N LEU A 47 -27.39 2.18 -27.07
CA LEU A 47 -26.68 1.83 -28.31
C LEU A 47 -27.53 1.94 -29.58
N ASP A 48 -28.78 2.37 -29.48
CA ASP A 48 -29.66 2.48 -30.65
C ASP A 48 -29.07 3.44 -31.70
N GLY A 49 -29.09 3.00 -32.96
CA GLY A 49 -28.52 3.73 -34.09
C GLY A 49 -26.99 3.82 -34.15
N LYS A 50 -26.25 3.07 -33.31
CA LYS A 50 -24.77 3.13 -33.22
C LYS A 50 -24.12 1.86 -33.77
N GLU A 51 -22.92 2.02 -34.34
CA GLU A 51 -22.05 0.88 -34.63
C GLU A 51 -21.46 0.33 -33.32
N VAL A 52 -21.51 -0.99 -33.11
CA VAL A 52 -21.08 -1.63 -31.86
C VAL A 52 -19.98 -2.64 -32.11
N ILE A 53 -18.77 -2.35 -31.61
CA ILE A 53 -17.60 -3.21 -31.74
C ILE A 53 -17.34 -3.92 -30.41
N LYS A 54 -17.53 -5.25 -30.41
CA LYS A 54 -17.33 -6.11 -29.24
C LYS A 54 -16.01 -6.85 -29.39
N LYS A 55 -15.08 -6.62 -28.47
CA LYS A 55 -13.82 -7.38 -28.38
C LYS A 55 -13.73 -8.12 -27.04
N GLY A 56 -12.95 -9.18 -26.99
CA GLY A 56 -12.67 -10.00 -25.82
C GLY A 56 -11.75 -9.32 -24.81
N MET A 57 -11.63 -9.88 -23.62
CA MET A 57 -10.88 -9.25 -22.52
C MET A 57 -9.38 -9.11 -22.80
N THR A 58 -8.79 -10.00 -23.59
CA THR A 58 -7.36 -10.01 -23.96
C THR A 58 -7.01 -9.10 -25.13
N GLU A 59 -8.00 -8.47 -25.76
CA GLU A 59 -7.86 -7.64 -26.96
C GLU A 59 -7.88 -6.15 -26.59
N GLU A 60 -7.11 -5.76 -25.56
CA GLU A 60 -7.01 -4.36 -25.11
C GLU A 60 -6.42 -3.47 -26.21
N LEU A 61 -5.29 -3.88 -26.79
CA LEU A 61 -4.63 -3.14 -27.85
C LEU A 61 -5.51 -2.99 -29.09
N ASP A 62 -6.20 -4.07 -29.50
CA ASP A 62 -7.09 -4.05 -30.66
C ASP A 62 -8.23 -3.03 -30.46
N ARG A 63 -8.77 -2.88 -29.24
CA ARG A 63 -9.78 -1.84 -28.97
C ARG A 63 -9.23 -0.43 -29.16
N SER A 64 -7.99 -0.18 -28.73
CA SER A 64 -7.32 1.12 -28.91
C SER A 64 -7.08 1.41 -30.39
N ILE A 65 -6.62 0.42 -31.15
CA ILE A 65 -6.40 0.52 -32.60
C ILE A 65 -7.70 0.86 -33.32
N GLU A 66 -8.75 0.08 -33.09
CA GLU A 66 -10.07 0.28 -33.72
C GLU A 66 -10.62 1.68 -33.39
N ALA A 67 -10.47 2.14 -32.15
CA ALA A 67 -10.93 3.46 -31.77
C ALA A 67 -10.26 4.58 -32.57
N TYR A 68 -8.95 4.46 -32.83
CA TYR A 68 -8.22 5.43 -33.62
C TYR A 68 -8.51 5.34 -35.11
N GLU A 69 -8.62 4.14 -35.68
CA GLU A 69 -8.97 3.99 -37.10
C GLU A 69 -10.36 4.56 -37.40
N HIS A 70 -11.36 4.32 -36.55
CA HIS A 70 -12.68 4.95 -36.72
C HIS A 70 -12.63 6.47 -36.54
N ALA A 71 -11.82 6.99 -35.60
CA ALA A 71 -11.67 8.43 -35.43
C ALA A 71 -11.00 9.11 -36.65
N LYS A 72 -10.04 8.44 -37.32
CA LYS A 72 -9.48 8.93 -38.60
C LYS A 72 -10.51 9.02 -39.72
N LEU A 73 -11.54 8.16 -39.68
CA LEU A 73 -12.68 8.23 -40.60
C LEU A 73 -13.66 9.35 -40.26
N GLY A 74 -13.34 10.22 -39.29
CA GLY A 74 -14.18 11.34 -38.88
C GLY A 74 -15.27 10.98 -37.88
N LYS A 75 -15.26 9.75 -37.33
CA LYS A 75 -16.27 9.26 -36.40
C LYS A 75 -16.03 9.75 -34.96
N VAL A 76 -17.13 9.90 -34.23
CA VAL A 76 -17.12 9.99 -32.78
C VAL A 76 -17.13 8.58 -32.19
N VAL A 77 -16.06 8.23 -31.48
CA VAL A 77 -15.90 6.90 -30.88
C VAL A 77 -16.02 6.98 -29.37
N ALA A 78 -16.91 6.19 -28.77
CA ALA A 78 -16.92 5.93 -27.33
C ALA A 78 -16.26 4.59 -27.02
N LEU A 79 -15.05 4.61 -26.49
CA LEU A 79 -14.38 3.44 -25.94
C LEU A 79 -14.71 3.32 -24.45
N ILE A 80 -15.53 2.33 -24.09
CA ILE A 80 -16.12 2.22 -22.75
C ILE A 80 -15.32 1.25 -21.84
N SER A 81 -15.26 1.57 -20.54
CA SER A 81 -14.76 0.69 -19.48
C SER A 81 -15.67 0.74 -18.25
N SER A 82 -15.84 -0.39 -17.55
CA SER A 82 -16.55 -0.37 -16.25
C SER A 82 -15.76 0.40 -15.20
N GLY A 83 -16.47 0.99 -14.25
CA GLY A 83 -15.87 1.82 -13.22
C GLY A 83 -15.38 3.14 -13.81
N ASP A 84 -14.16 3.51 -13.43
CA ASP A 84 -13.42 4.60 -14.07
C ASP A 84 -12.48 4.03 -15.14
N ILE A 85 -12.40 4.66 -16.31
CA ILE A 85 -11.56 4.16 -17.40
C ILE A 85 -10.05 4.29 -17.14
N GLY A 86 -9.66 5.16 -16.19
CA GLY A 86 -8.29 5.33 -15.74
C GLY A 86 -7.86 4.38 -14.61
N VAL A 87 -8.79 3.63 -14.00
CA VAL A 87 -8.49 2.71 -12.90
C VAL A 87 -8.54 1.27 -13.40
N TYR A 88 -7.37 0.72 -13.75
CA TYR A 88 -7.23 -0.63 -14.35
C TYR A 88 -8.13 -0.84 -15.58
N GLY A 89 -8.39 0.24 -16.32
CA GLY A 89 -9.23 0.27 -17.52
C GLY A 89 -8.44 0.64 -18.78
N MET A 90 -9.17 1.01 -19.85
CA MET A 90 -8.59 1.21 -21.18
C MET A 90 -7.78 2.50 -21.37
N ALA A 91 -7.84 3.49 -20.46
CA ALA A 91 -7.19 4.78 -20.72
C ALA A 91 -5.66 4.65 -20.86
N GLY A 92 -5.01 3.88 -19.98
CA GLY A 92 -3.57 3.62 -20.03
C GLY A 92 -3.14 2.98 -21.35
N PRO A 93 -3.64 1.77 -21.68
CA PRO A 93 -3.33 1.09 -22.94
C PRO A 93 -3.63 1.92 -24.19
N THR A 94 -4.70 2.74 -24.17
CA THR A 94 -5.01 3.61 -25.31
C THR A 94 -4.02 4.77 -25.43
N TYR A 95 -3.65 5.45 -24.36
CA TYR A 95 -2.65 6.51 -24.43
C TYR A 95 -1.25 6.00 -24.79
N GLU A 96 -0.83 4.87 -24.22
CA GLU A 96 0.45 4.23 -24.56
C GLU A 96 0.54 3.97 -26.06
N TRP A 97 -0.46 3.29 -26.62
CA TRP A 97 -0.48 2.98 -28.04
C TRP A 97 -0.60 4.23 -28.95
N LEU A 98 -1.42 5.21 -28.57
CA LEU A 98 -1.57 6.45 -29.32
C LEU A 98 -0.24 7.21 -29.42
N LEU A 99 0.46 7.38 -28.28
CA LEU A 99 1.75 8.04 -28.22
C LEU A 99 2.81 7.30 -29.05
N GLU A 100 2.86 5.97 -28.95
CA GLU A 100 3.75 5.13 -29.78
C GLU A 100 3.43 5.23 -31.28
N SER A 101 2.16 5.48 -31.62
CA SER A 101 1.67 5.66 -32.99
C SER A 101 1.83 7.10 -33.51
N GLY A 102 2.44 8.00 -32.72
CA GLY A 102 2.74 9.39 -33.11
C GLY A 102 1.61 10.39 -32.85
N TRP A 103 0.51 9.98 -32.21
CA TRP A 103 -0.52 10.91 -31.76
C TRP A 103 0.03 11.79 -30.63
N THR A 104 -0.38 13.07 -30.60
CA THR A 104 -0.06 14.02 -29.54
C THR A 104 -1.32 14.81 -29.16
N PRO A 105 -1.35 15.54 -28.02
CA PRO A 105 -2.49 16.40 -27.68
C PRO A 105 -2.85 17.46 -28.74
N ASP A 106 -1.89 17.84 -29.59
CA ASP A 106 -2.08 18.78 -30.70
C ASP A 106 -2.67 18.13 -31.96
N ASP A 107 -2.78 16.80 -31.99
CA ASP A 107 -3.41 16.06 -33.09
C ASP A 107 -4.85 16.56 -33.35
N PRO A 108 -5.30 16.61 -34.61
CA PRO A 108 -6.69 16.94 -34.93
C PRO A 108 -7.70 16.04 -34.20
N ILE A 109 -7.43 14.74 -34.07
CA ILE A 109 -8.29 13.78 -33.37
C ILE A 109 -8.18 14.01 -31.87
N LYS A 110 -9.25 14.55 -31.28
CA LYS A 110 -9.29 14.84 -29.84
C LYS A 110 -9.61 13.59 -29.04
N VAL A 111 -8.87 13.41 -27.94
CA VAL A 111 -9.06 12.33 -26.97
C VAL A 111 -9.50 12.94 -25.65
N GLU A 112 -10.67 12.55 -25.16
CA GLU A 112 -11.24 13.01 -23.89
C GLU A 112 -11.42 11.83 -22.93
N VAL A 113 -10.93 11.98 -21.69
CA VAL A 113 -11.21 11.03 -20.61
C VAL A 113 -12.43 11.50 -19.83
N ILE A 114 -13.44 10.63 -19.76
CA ILE A 114 -14.68 10.88 -19.04
C ILE A 114 -14.71 9.98 -17.80
N PRO A 115 -14.71 10.59 -16.60
CA PRO A 115 -14.60 9.84 -15.36
C PRO A 115 -15.86 9.04 -15.06
N GLY A 116 -15.66 7.92 -14.37
CA GLY A 116 -16.72 7.06 -13.88
C GLY A 116 -16.52 6.68 -12.40
N SER A 117 -17.61 6.31 -11.73
CA SER A 117 -17.52 5.84 -10.34
C SER A 117 -16.80 4.50 -10.29
N THR A 118 -15.53 4.51 -9.87
CA THR A 118 -14.71 3.29 -9.78
C THR A 118 -15.25 2.29 -8.75
N ALA A 119 -14.88 1.02 -8.90
CA ALA A 119 -15.37 -0.07 -8.06
C ALA A 119 -15.07 0.12 -6.57
N LEU A 120 -13.90 0.65 -6.19
CA LEU A 120 -13.51 0.85 -4.78
C LEU A 120 -14.47 1.79 -4.06
N LEU A 121 -14.81 2.93 -4.67
CA LEU A 121 -15.73 3.92 -4.08
C LEU A 121 -17.16 3.39 -4.08
N SER A 122 -17.54 2.73 -5.18
CA SER A 122 -18.87 2.11 -5.32
C SER A 122 -19.09 1.04 -4.25
N CYS A 123 -18.14 0.14 -4.06
CA CYS A 123 -18.21 -0.91 -3.05
C CYS A 123 -18.14 -0.35 -1.63
N ALA A 124 -17.34 0.68 -1.39
CA ALA A 124 -17.26 1.33 -0.08
C ALA A 124 -18.61 1.94 0.34
N ALA A 125 -19.31 2.60 -0.60
CA ALA A 125 -20.62 3.18 -0.36
C ALA A 125 -21.69 2.13 0.02
N LEU A 126 -21.53 0.88 -0.43
CA LEU A 126 -22.44 -0.22 -0.07
C LEU A 126 -22.22 -0.78 1.33
N VAL A 127 -21.06 -0.51 1.96
CA VAL A 127 -20.69 -1.13 3.24
C VAL A 127 -20.47 -0.13 4.37
N GLY A 128 -20.51 1.19 4.09
CA GLY A 128 -20.39 2.25 5.08
C GLY A 128 -19.40 3.32 4.65
N ALA A 129 -18.34 3.51 5.44
CA ALA A 129 -17.32 4.54 5.21
C ALA A 129 -15.88 4.02 5.42
N PRO A 130 -15.48 2.89 4.79
CA PRO A 130 -14.16 2.28 5.02
C PRO A 130 -13.01 3.13 4.47
N LEU A 131 -13.24 4.04 3.53
CA LEU A 131 -12.20 4.81 2.82
C LEU A 131 -12.03 6.24 3.33
N THR A 132 -12.41 6.52 4.58
CA THR A 132 -12.34 7.88 5.17
C THR A 132 -10.91 8.30 5.52
N HIS A 133 -10.02 7.33 5.75
CA HIS A 133 -8.58 7.55 5.99
C HIS A 133 -7.77 7.17 4.75
N ASP A 134 -6.46 7.36 4.80
CA ASP A 134 -5.51 6.95 3.76
C ASP A 134 -5.77 5.52 3.27
N PHE A 135 -5.92 5.39 1.96
CA PHE A 135 -6.20 4.13 1.30
C PHE A 135 -5.37 3.97 0.02
N CYS A 136 -5.24 2.74 -0.45
CA CYS A 136 -4.66 2.45 -1.75
C CYS A 136 -5.48 1.38 -2.49
N SER A 137 -5.36 1.35 -3.81
CA SER A 137 -5.89 0.29 -4.66
C SER A 137 -4.74 -0.54 -5.23
N ILE A 138 -4.88 -1.87 -5.18
CA ILE A 138 -3.90 -2.81 -5.71
C ILE A 138 -4.62 -3.85 -6.57
N SER A 139 -4.16 -4.04 -7.80
CA SER A 139 -4.59 -5.15 -8.66
C SER A 139 -3.76 -6.40 -8.32
N LEU A 140 -4.43 -7.54 -8.14
CA LEU A 140 -3.77 -8.84 -7.99
C LEU A 140 -3.54 -9.58 -9.33
N SER A 141 -3.77 -8.91 -10.46
CA SER A 141 -3.45 -9.46 -11.77
C SER A 141 -1.96 -9.34 -12.06
N ASP A 142 -1.28 -10.48 -12.14
CA ASP A 142 0.14 -10.60 -12.47
C ASP A 142 0.44 -10.76 -13.97
N LEU A 143 -0.59 -10.59 -14.82
CA LEU A 143 -0.47 -10.77 -16.28
C LEU A 143 0.62 -9.88 -16.90
N LEU A 144 0.69 -8.62 -16.49
CA LEU A 144 1.64 -7.62 -16.97
C LEU A 144 2.48 -7.02 -15.83
N THR A 145 2.32 -7.52 -14.60
CA THR A 145 3.06 -7.04 -13.43
C THR A 145 3.57 -8.24 -12.64
N PRO A 146 4.89 -8.48 -12.56
CA PRO A 146 5.42 -9.61 -11.82
C PRO A 146 4.94 -9.63 -10.36
N TRP A 147 4.60 -10.82 -9.85
CA TRP A 147 4.12 -11.00 -8.47
C TRP A 147 5.01 -10.34 -7.39
N PRO A 148 6.36 -10.42 -7.44
CA PRO A 148 7.20 -9.74 -6.43
C PRO A 148 6.95 -8.24 -6.29
N VAL A 149 6.58 -7.56 -7.39
CA VAL A 149 6.21 -6.14 -7.38
C VAL A 149 4.87 -5.93 -6.66
N ILE A 150 3.90 -6.82 -6.91
CA ILE A 150 2.58 -6.79 -6.26
C ILE A 150 2.72 -7.07 -4.76
N ALA A 151 3.51 -8.09 -4.39
CA ALA A 151 3.81 -8.45 -3.01
C ALA A 151 4.46 -7.28 -2.25
N GLY A 152 5.47 -6.63 -2.84
CA GLY A 152 6.10 -5.44 -2.24
C GLY A 152 5.13 -4.26 -2.04
N ARG A 153 4.16 -4.06 -2.96
CA ARG A 153 3.09 -3.06 -2.80
C ARG A 153 2.15 -3.41 -1.64
N LEU A 154 1.77 -4.68 -1.52
CA LEU A 154 0.92 -5.15 -0.42
C LEU A 154 1.60 -4.98 0.93
N GLU A 155 2.87 -5.39 1.03
CA GLU A 155 3.69 -5.21 2.22
C GLU A 155 3.82 -3.73 2.59
N SER A 156 4.12 -2.87 1.62
CA SER A 156 4.23 -1.42 1.85
C SER A 156 2.90 -0.81 2.33
N ALA A 157 1.77 -1.21 1.74
CA ALA A 157 0.45 -0.78 2.16
C ALA A 157 0.09 -1.27 3.57
N ALA A 158 0.52 -2.48 3.91
CA ALA A 158 0.35 -3.07 5.25
C ALA A 158 1.18 -2.33 6.30
N ARG A 159 2.49 -2.12 6.03
CA ARG A 159 3.40 -1.33 6.87
C ARG A 159 2.91 0.11 7.04
N GLY A 160 2.37 0.73 5.99
CA GLY A 160 1.82 2.08 6.04
C GLY A 160 0.44 2.20 6.69
N ASP A 161 -0.16 1.09 7.14
CA ASP A 161 -1.51 1.03 7.70
C ASP A 161 -2.62 1.66 6.82
N PHE A 162 -2.48 1.52 5.50
CA PHE A 162 -3.48 1.99 4.53
C PHE A 162 -4.72 1.09 4.55
N VAL A 163 -5.91 1.62 4.29
CA VAL A 163 -7.03 0.76 3.87
C VAL A 163 -6.74 0.24 2.46
N VAL A 164 -6.92 -1.05 2.20
CA VAL A 164 -6.52 -1.67 0.91
C VAL A 164 -7.74 -2.12 0.13
N ALA A 165 -7.89 -1.62 -1.10
CA ALA A 165 -8.88 -2.09 -2.06
C ALA A 165 -8.22 -3.01 -3.11
N LEU A 166 -8.56 -4.30 -3.09
CA LEU A 166 -8.04 -5.27 -4.05
C LEU A 166 -8.94 -5.38 -5.28
N TYR A 167 -8.34 -5.16 -6.44
CA TYR A 167 -8.92 -5.38 -7.75
C TYR A 167 -8.40 -6.68 -8.36
N ASN A 168 -9.18 -7.24 -9.27
CA ASN A 168 -8.85 -8.49 -9.97
C ASN A 168 -8.41 -9.61 -9.01
N PRO A 169 -9.10 -9.80 -7.86
CA PRO A 169 -8.54 -10.56 -6.73
C PRO A 169 -8.38 -12.05 -7.03
N LYS A 170 -9.26 -12.61 -7.88
CA LYS A 170 -9.22 -14.02 -8.26
C LYS A 170 -9.76 -14.21 -9.67
N SER A 171 -9.19 -15.16 -10.40
CA SER A 171 -9.69 -15.60 -11.71
C SER A 171 -9.55 -17.12 -11.84
N GLY A 172 -10.09 -17.72 -12.90
CA GLY A 172 -9.97 -19.17 -13.12
C GLY A 172 -8.52 -19.68 -13.16
N ARG A 173 -7.56 -18.85 -13.59
CA ARG A 173 -6.12 -19.19 -13.62
C ARG A 173 -5.33 -18.68 -12.41
N ARG A 174 -5.89 -17.74 -11.65
CA ARG A 174 -5.23 -17.01 -10.55
C ARG A 174 -6.02 -17.22 -9.26
N THR A 175 -5.69 -18.28 -8.54
CA THR A 175 -6.40 -18.68 -7.32
C THR A 175 -5.57 -18.46 -6.05
N GLN A 176 -4.24 -18.38 -6.16
CA GLN A 176 -3.33 -18.29 -5.02
C GLN A 176 -3.01 -16.85 -4.60
N GLN A 177 -3.10 -15.88 -5.51
CA GLN A 177 -2.73 -14.49 -5.25
C GLN A 177 -3.50 -13.87 -4.07
N ILE A 178 -4.78 -14.20 -3.92
CA ILE A 178 -5.59 -13.73 -2.79
C ILE A 178 -5.16 -14.34 -1.45
N VAL A 179 -4.70 -15.60 -1.46
CA VAL A 179 -4.18 -16.32 -0.28
C VAL A 179 -2.85 -15.71 0.14
N GLU A 180 -1.95 -15.48 -0.82
CA GLU A 180 -0.66 -14.83 -0.56
C GLU A 180 -0.85 -13.38 -0.10
N ALA A 181 -1.80 -12.63 -0.68
CA ALA A 181 -2.13 -11.28 -0.22
C ALA A 181 -2.64 -11.28 1.23
N GLN A 182 -3.49 -12.25 1.60
CA GLN A 182 -3.93 -12.45 2.99
C GLN A 182 -2.73 -12.71 3.91
N ALA A 183 -1.84 -13.62 3.54
CA ALA A 183 -0.66 -13.98 4.33
C ALA A 183 0.27 -12.78 4.55
N ILE A 184 0.53 -11.98 3.51
CA ILE A 184 1.34 -10.75 3.63
C ILE A 184 0.67 -9.76 4.60
N LEU A 185 -0.64 -9.51 4.46
CA LEU A 185 -1.34 -8.57 5.32
C LEU A 185 -1.39 -9.02 6.78
N LEU A 186 -1.53 -10.32 7.04
CA LEU A 186 -1.54 -10.90 8.39
C LEU A 186 -0.21 -10.74 9.14
N GLN A 187 0.91 -10.47 8.45
CA GLN A 187 2.18 -10.16 9.11
C GLN A 187 2.16 -8.80 9.82
N TYR A 188 1.28 -7.89 9.41
CA TYR A 188 1.24 -6.50 9.88
C TYR A 188 -0.10 -6.09 10.50
N ARG A 189 -1.16 -6.88 10.30
CA ARG A 189 -2.53 -6.57 10.73
C ARG A 189 -3.07 -7.64 11.66
N SER A 190 -4.03 -7.24 12.49
CA SER A 190 -4.78 -8.19 13.31
C SER A 190 -5.54 -9.19 12.43
N PRO A 191 -5.58 -10.49 12.78
CA PRO A 191 -6.45 -11.47 12.13
C PRO A 191 -7.93 -11.06 12.11
N ASP A 192 -8.36 -10.25 13.09
CA ASP A 192 -9.73 -9.75 13.23
C ASP A 192 -9.98 -8.42 12.48
N THR A 193 -8.99 -7.91 11.73
CA THR A 193 -9.18 -6.70 10.90
C THR A 193 -10.37 -6.89 9.97
N PRO A 194 -11.35 -5.95 9.93
CA PRO A 194 -12.53 -6.12 9.10
C PRO A 194 -12.22 -6.11 7.60
N VAL A 195 -12.90 -6.97 6.87
CA VAL A 195 -12.83 -7.09 5.41
C VAL A 195 -14.24 -7.11 4.83
N ALA A 196 -14.48 -6.32 3.79
CA ALA A 196 -15.68 -6.39 2.98
C ALA A 196 -15.40 -7.02 1.63
N ILE A 197 -16.17 -8.04 1.27
CA ILE A 197 -16.10 -8.71 -0.02
C ILE A 197 -17.37 -8.35 -0.78
N VAL A 198 -17.23 -7.54 -1.82
CA VAL A 198 -18.36 -7.01 -2.60
C VAL A 198 -18.29 -7.58 -4.01
N LYS A 199 -19.19 -8.50 -4.33
CA LYS A 199 -19.33 -9.12 -5.64
C LYS A 199 -20.43 -8.40 -6.41
N SER A 200 -20.16 -8.02 -7.66
CA SER A 200 -21.16 -7.43 -8.57
C SER A 200 -21.89 -6.21 -7.99
N GLY A 201 -21.17 -5.30 -7.31
CA GLY A 201 -21.76 -4.10 -6.70
C GLY A 201 -22.57 -3.28 -7.71
N TYR A 202 -23.79 -2.88 -7.30
CA TYR A 202 -24.81 -2.21 -8.11
C TYR A 202 -25.21 -2.97 -9.40
N ARG A 203 -25.22 -4.30 -9.35
CA ARG A 203 -25.74 -5.17 -10.42
C ARG A 203 -26.64 -6.27 -9.84
N ASN A 204 -27.38 -6.97 -10.69
CA ASN A 204 -28.38 -7.98 -10.28
C ASN A 204 -27.84 -9.08 -9.35
N LEU A 205 -26.56 -9.45 -9.47
CA LEU A 205 -25.93 -10.50 -8.67
C LEU A 205 -25.10 -9.93 -7.51
N GLN A 206 -25.47 -8.75 -7.00
CA GLN A 206 -24.80 -8.13 -5.88
C GLN A 206 -24.80 -9.05 -4.66
N ASN A 207 -23.63 -9.30 -4.09
CA ASN A 207 -23.46 -10.03 -2.85
C ASN A 207 -22.37 -9.37 -2.01
N ILE A 208 -22.66 -9.15 -0.72
CA ILE A 208 -21.77 -8.46 0.21
C ILE A 208 -21.56 -9.38 1.41
N GLN A 209 -20.30 -9.62 1.74
CA GLN A 209 -19.90 -10.35 2.95
C GLN A 209 -18.96 -9.45 3.77
N LEU A 210 -19.28 -9.28 5.04
CA LEU A 210 -18.39 -8.66 6.02
C LEU A 210 -17.77 -9.79 6.86
N VAL A 211 -16.46 -9.94 6.73
CA VAL A 211 -15.68 -11.00 7.36
C VAL A 211 -14.44 -10.40 8.01
N THR A 212 -13.62 -11.24 8.62
CA THR A 212 -12.31 -10.82 9.14
C THR A 212 -11.18 -11.16 8.17
N LEU A 213 -10.01 -10.55 8.36
CA LEU A 213 -8.84 -10.79 7.51
C LEU A 213 -8.45 -12.26 7.50
N LYS A 214 -8.58 -13.00 8.60
CA LYS A 214 -8.28 -14.45 8.66
C LYS A 214 -9.22 -15.29 7.79
N GLU A 215 -10.47 -14.88 7.61
CA GLU A 215 -11.51 -15.61 6.86
C GLU A 215 -11.58 -15.22 5.37
N MET A 216 -10.96 -14.08 5.01
CA MET A 216 -11.07 -13.46 3.70
C MET A 216 -10.85 -14.43 2.52
N ALA A 217 -9.79 -15.24 2.54
CA ALA A 217 -9.43 -16.10 1.42
C ALA A 217 -10.38 -17.30 1.21
N GLU A 218 -11.18 -17.65 2.23
CA GLU A 218 -12.14 -18.76 2.20
C GLU A 218 -13.46 -18.38 1.51
N CYS A 219 -13.69 -17.09 1.31
CA CYS A 219 -14.93 -16.57 0.75
C CYS A 219 -15.04 -16.75 -0.77
N ASP A 220 -16.27 -16.64 -1.30
CA ASP A 220 -16.53 -16.64 -2.75
C ASP A 220 -16.03 -15.34 -3.42
N ILE A 221 -14.76 -15.36 -3.83
CA ILE A 221 -14.09 -14.27 -4.53
C ILE A 221 -13.93 -14.65 -6.01
N GLY A 222 -14.36 -13.77 -6.92
CA GLY A 222 -14.22 -13.97 -8.35
C GLY A 222 -13.78 -12.71 -9.08
N MET A 223 -13.87 -12.74 -10.42
CA MET A 223 -13.46 -11.62 -11.28
C MET A 223 -14.32 -10.36 -11.10
N LEU A 224 -15.56 -10.50 -10.63
CA LEU A 224 -16.48 -9.38 -10.37
C LEU A 224 -16.48 -8.95 -8.90
N THR A 225 -15.47 -9.35 -8.12
CA THR A 225 -15.35 -9.05 -6.70
C THR A 225 -14.32 -7.95 -6.48
N THR A 226 -14.67 -6.98 -5.63
CA THR A 226 -13.72 -6.06 -5.00
C THR A 226 -13.64 -6.41 -3.51
N VAL A 227 -12.42 -6.45 -2.98
CA VAL A 227 -12.17 -6.74 -1.57
C VAL A 227 -11.64 -5.47 -0.90
N LEU A 228 -12.31 -4.99 0.14
CA LEU A 228 -11.89 -3.84 0.94
C LEU A 228 -11.38 -4.35 2.28
N ILE A 229 -10.10 -4.18 2.57
CA ILE A 229 -9.46 -4.56 3.83
C ILE A 229 -9.23 -3.31 4.66
N GLY A 230 -9.80 -3.29 5.86
CA GLY A 230 -9.66 -2.20 6.81
C GLY A 230 -8.22 -1.99 7.29
N ASN A 231 -7.98 -0.85 7.91
CA ASN A 231 -6.75 -0.58 8.63
C ASN A 231 -6.86 -0.94 10.12
N SER A 232 -5.82 -0.64 10.91
CA SER A 232 -5.78 -0.94 12.35
C SER A 232 -6.94 -0.30 13.15
N SER A 233 -7.52 0.78 12.65
CA SER A 233 -8.61 1.52 13.30
C SER A 233 -10.00 1.18 12.76
N THR A 234 -10.08 0.43 11.66
CA THR A 234 -11.36 0.07 11.03
C THR A 234 -12.14 -0.89 11.91
N PHE A 235 -13.43 -0.65 12.05
CA PHE A 235 -14.34 -1.54 12.77
C PHE A 235 -15.63 -1.78 11.98
N VAL A 236 -16.34 -2.85 12.33
CA VAL A 236 -17.72 -3.08 11.88
C VAL A 236 -18.66 -2.92 13.07
N ARG A 237 -19.70 -2.10 12.91
CA ARG A 237 -20.75 -1.91 13.92
C ARG A 237 -22.08 -1.73 13.24
N ALA A 238 -23.11 -2.42 13.72
CA ALA A 238 -24.45 -2.36 13.15
C ALA A 238 -24.47 -2.61 11.62
N GLY A 239 -23.64 -3.53 11.14
CA GLY A 239 -23.53 -3.85 9.71
C GLY A 239 -22.76 -2.83 8.86
N LEU A 240 -22.19 -1.78 9.47
CA LEU A 240 -21.43 -0.74 8.78
C LEU A 240 -19.93 -0.88 9.08
N MET A 241 -19.13 -0.97 8.02
CA MET A 241 -17.67 -0.91 8.07
C MET A 241 -17.22 0.56 8.04
N VAL A 242 -16.50 0.99 9.06
CA VAL A 242 -16.11 2.40 9.24
C VAL A 242 -14.64 2.48 9.62
N THR A 243 -13.91 3.32 8.90
CA THR A 243 -12.57 3.74 9.31
C THR A 243 -12.68 5.14 9.91
N PRO A 244 -12.48 5.31 11.22
CA PRO A 244 -12.69 6.60 11.86
C PRO A 244 -11.67 7.64 11.38
N ARG A 245 -12.14 8.88 11.16
CA ARG A 245 -11.28 10.03 10.76
C ARG A 245 -10.32 10.51 11.86
N GLY A 246 -10.32 9.87 13.03
CA GLY A 246 -9.51 10.28 14.18
C GLY A 246 -10.14 11.34 15.11
N TYR A 247 -11.40 11.76 14.90
CA TYR A 247 -12.08 12.70 15.82
C TYR A 247 -12.10 12.20 17.27
N ALA A 248 -12.21 10.89 17.46
CA ALA A 248 -12.17 10.27 18.79
C ALA A 248 -10.83 10.43 19.53
N ASN A 249 -9.73 10.72 18.81
CA ASN A 249 -8.43 11.01 19.41
C ASN A 249 -8.32 12.47 19.86
N LYS A 250 -9.28 13.31 19.44
CA LYS A 250 -9.26 14.76 19.69
C LYS A 250 -10.43 15.23 20.55
N TYR A 251 -11.56 14.55 20.46
CA TYR A 251 -12.80 14.92 21.12
C TYR A 251 -13.37 13.75 21.92
N ASP A 252 -13.90 14.06 23.10
CA ASP A 252 -14.68 13.12 23.89
C ASP A 252 -15.92 12.68 23.08
N LYS A 253 -16.11 11.34 23.00
CA LYS A 253 -17.09 10.72 22.11
C LYS A 253 -18.55 11.08 22.43
N ILE A 254 -18.82 11.58 23.64
CA ILE A 254 -20.17 11.85 24.14
C ILE A 254 -20.44 13.36 24.16
N SER A 255 -19.44 14.17 24.54
CA SER A 255 -19.60 15.62 24.73
C SER A 255 -19.10 16.48 23.56
N GLY A 256 -18.26 15.93 22.67
CA GLY A 256 -17.63 16.70 21.59
C GLY A 256 -16.61 17.74 22.05
N ALA A 257 -16.31 17.80 23.36
CA ALA A 257 -15.27 18.66 23.92
C ALA A 257 -13.87 18.10 23.59
N THR A 258 -12.87 18.98 23.41
CA THR A 258 -11.49 18.55 23.17
C THR A 258 -10.92 17.78 24.36
N LEU A 259 -10.22 16.66 24.10
CA LEU A 259 -9.49 15.93 25.14
C LEU A 259 -8.40 16.80 25.75
N ALA A 260 -8.06 16.55 27.02
CA ALA A 260 -7.05 17.33 27.74
C ALA A 260 -5.70 17.29 27.00
N GLY A 261 -5.15 18.47 26.66
CA GLY A 261 -3.91 18.61 25.89
C GLY A 261 -4.12 18.83 24.37
N GLU A 262 -5.34 18.65 23.86
CA GLU A 262 -5.69 18.90 22.47
C GLU A 262 -6.27 20.32 22.28
N GLN A 263 -6.02 20.94 21.12
CA GLN A 263 -6.57 22.25 20.75
C GLN A 263 -7.32 22.18 19.42
N ALA A 264 -8.51 22.78 19.34
CA ALA A 264 -9.27 22.89 18.10
C ALA A 264 -8.42 23.53 16.99
N GLY A 265 -8.46 22.98 15.77
CA GLY A 265 -7.67 23.47 14.63
C GLY A 265 -6.17 23.10 14.59
N ARG A 266 -5.58 22.51 15.64
CA ARG A 266 -4.19 21.98 15.62
C ARG A 266 -4.12 20.47 15.28
N SER A 267 -3.03 20.03 14.65
CA SER A 267 -2.78 18.61 14.32
C SER A 267 -2.79 17.72 15.57
N LEU A 268 -3.02 16.41 15.41
CA LEU A 268 -2.95 15.42 16.51
C LEU A 268 -1.63 15.63 17.29
N SER A 269 -1.73 15.63 18.62
CA SER A 269 -0.74 16.12 19.62
C SER A 269 0.74 15.80 19.41
N MET A 270 1.10 14.83 18.56
CA MET A 270 2.48 14.48 18.29
C MET A 270 3.17 15.36 17.24
N GLY A 271 2.46 15.93 16.26
CA GLY A 271 3.08 16.75 15.19
C GLY A 271 4.26 16.07 14.44
N LEU A 272 4.97 16.82 13.58
CA LEU A 272 6.11 16.26 12.79
C LEU A 272 7.34 15.94 13.65
N ALA A 273 7.53 16.64 14.78
CA ALA A 273 8.69 16.50 15.65
C ALA A 273 8.35 15.94 17.05
N GLY A 274 7.13 16.18 17.56
CA GLY A 274 6.74 15.76 18.90
C GLY A 274 6.53 14.26 19.05
N TRP A 275 6.31 13.51 17.96
CA TRP A 275 6.22 12.05 18.01
C TRP A 275 7.55 11.43 18.46
N LYS A 276 8.71 12.03 18.14
CA LYS A 276 10.01 11.60 18.68
C LYS A 276 10.10 11.79 20.20
N ALA A 277 9.47 12.85 20.74
CA ALA A 277 9.34 13.02 22.19
C ALA A 277 8.41 11.95 22.80
N CYS A 278 7.37 11.53 22.09
CA CYS A 278 6.53 10.41 22.50
C CYS A 278 7.30 9.08 22.51
N VAL A 279 8.19 8.84 21.54
CA VAL A 279 9.09 7.67 21.57
C VAL A 279 9.96 7.70 22.82
N ARG A 280 10.61 8.83 23.13
CA ARG A 280 11.43 8.97 24.34
C ARG A 280 10.63 8.75 25.62
N ARG A 281 9.42 9.32 25.70
CA ARG A 281 8.48 9.09 26.79
C ARG A 281 8.12 7.61 26.93
N HIS A 282 7.76 6.94 25.83
CA HIS A 282 7.45 5.51 25.86
C HIS A 282 8.64 4.69 26.39
N LEU A 283 9.85 4.92 25.87
CA LEU A 283 11.06 4.23 26.34
C LEU A 283 11.33 4.44 27.84
N ARG A 284 11.02 5.64 28.36
CA ARG A 284 11.11 5.96 29.80
C ARG A 284 10.03 5.26 30.62
N ASP A 285 8.79 5.25 30.13
CA ASP A 285 7.63 4.73 30.86
C ASP A 285 7.54 3.18 30.76
N THR A 286 8.23 2.57 29.79
CA THR A 286 8.36 1.12 29.62
C THR A 286 9.82 0.66 29.78
N PRO A 287 10.40 0.71 30.99
CA PRO A 287 11.82 0.50 31.23
C PRO A 287 12.30 -0.95 31.01
N LYS A 288 11.44 -1.87 30.55
CA LYS A 288 11.79 -3.23 30.11
C LYS A 288 11.77 -3.41 28.59
N ALA A 289 11.09 -2.52 27.85
CA ALA A 289 11.01 -2.58 26.40
C ALA A 289 12.40 -2.40 25.75
N SER A 290 12.59 -3.01 24.59
CA SER A 290 13.72 -2.76 23.70
C SER A 290 13.38 -1.66 22.69
N LEU A 291 14.41 -1.11 22.02
CA LEU A 291 14.20 -0.16 20.91
C LEU A 291 13.41 -0.80 19.76
N LEU A 292 13.49 -2.12 19.60
CA LEU A 292 12.71 -2.86 18.60
C LEU A 292 11.23 -2.96 19.00
N ASP A 293 10.94 -3.18 20.28
CA ASP A 293 9.55 -3.16 20.78
C ASP A 293 8.92 -1.78 20.56
N ALA A 294 9.69 -0.70 20.76
CA ALA A 294 9.26 0.65 20.44
C ALA A 294 9.06 0.86 18.92
N ALA A 295 9.94 0.32 18.07
CA ALA A 295 9.78 0.36 16.61
C ALA A 295 8.47 -0.29 16.17
N HIS A 296 8.14 -1.46 16.72
CA HIS A 296 6.87 -2.12 16.49
C HIS A 296 5.68 -1.32 17.04
N TYR A 297 5.78 -0.79 18.27
CA TYR A 297 4.72 -0.01 18.89
C TYR A 297 4.35 1.25 18.10
N PHE A 298 5.35 1.99 17.62
CA PHE A 298 5.14 3.20 16.81
C PHE A 298 4.94 2.93 15.32
N ASN A 299 5.11 1.67 14.89
CA ASN A 299 5.13 1.26 13.49
C ASN A 299 6.08 2.13 12.66
N ARG A 300 7.34 2.22 13.10
CA ARG A 300 8.40 3.02 12.47
C ARG A 300 9.68 2.19 12.31
N PRO A 301 10.50 2.48 11.28
CA PRO A 301 11.83 1.88 11.17
C PRO A 301 12.63 2.08 12.44
N LEU A 302 13.44 1.08 12.79
CA LEU A 302 14.29 1.13 13.98
C LEU A 302 15.25 2.33 13.96
N SER A 303 15.74 2.71 12.77
CA SER A 303 16.55 3.92 12.58
C SER A 303 15.87 5.19 13.09
N GLU A 304 14.55 5.33 12.91
CA GLU A 304 13.82 6.51 13.37
C GLU A 304 13.62 6.51 14.90
N ILE A 305 13.47 5.32 15.50
CA ILE A 305 13.45 5.15 16.96
C ILE A 305 14.81 5.51 17.56
N LEU A 306 15.89 5.05 16.93
CA LEU A 306 17.26 5.40 17.32
C LEU A 306 17.52 6.90 17.21
N ASP A 307 17.06 7.53 16.12
CA ASP A 307 17.12 8.99 15.96
C ASP A 307 16.31 9.73 17.05
N ALA A 308 15.12 9.22 17.40
CA ALA A 308 14.30 9.81 18.45
C ALA A 308 14.99 9.72 19.83
N ALA A 309 15.62 8.57 20.13
CA ALA A 309 16.39 8.37 21.35
C ALA A 309 17.66 9.22 21.40
N LYS A 310 18.38 9.38 20.27
CA LYS A 310 19.57 10.25 20.15
C LYS A 310 19.27 11.71 20.51
N GLN A 311 18.05 12.17 20.22
CA GLN A 311 17.61 13.54 20.50
C GLN A 311 17.24 13.77 21.99
N ALA A 312 17.50 12.81 22.88
CA ALA A 312 17.25 12.97 24.30
C ALA A 312 18.09 14.11 24.91
N THR A 313 17.47 14.87 25.81
CA THR A 313 18.11 15.94 26.59
C THR A 313 17.92 15.68 28.08
N ALA A 314 18.50 16.53 28.94
CA ALA A 314 18.30 16.43 30.39
C ALA A 314 16.82 16.55 30.80
N ASP A 315 16.04 17.36 30.08
CA ASP A 315 14.63 17.62 30.36
C ASP A 315 13.67 16.68 29.61
N ASP A 316 14.17 15.92 28.62
CA ASP A 316 13.39 14.96 27.84
C ASP A 316 14.21 13.71 27.52
N THR A 317 14.30 12.81 28.50
CA THR A 317 15.14 11.61 28.43
C THR A 317 14.45 10.46 27.69
N ALA A 318 15.24 9.60 27.05
CA ALA A 318 14.79 8.33 26.46
C ALA A 318 14.85 7.16 27.46
N GLY A 319 14.50 7.41 28.73
CA GLY A 319 14.75 6.48 29.82
C GLY A 319 16.25 6.28 30.05
N ASP A 320 16.68 5.03 30.21
CA ASP A 320 18.10 4.69 30.42
C ASP A 320 18.91 4.59 29.11
N PHE A 321 18.28 4.84 27.96
CA PHE A 321 18.94 4.75 26.66
C PHE A 321 19.78 5.99 26.36
N SER A 322 21.01 5.78 25.93
CA SER A 322 21.85 6.80 25.29
C SER A 322 22.30 6.28 23.93
N VAL A 323 22.05 7.08 22.89
CA VAL A 323 22.22 6.67 21.50
C VAL A 323 23.06 7.70 20.75
N GLN A 324 24.06 7.24 20.02
CA GLN A 324 24.89 8.07 19.14
C GLN A 324 25.03 7.44 17.76
N ARG A 325 24.89 8.27 16.72
CA ARG A 325 25.10 7.82 15.35
C ARG A 325 26.59 7.82 15.04
N VAL A 326 27.10 6.74 14.47
CA VAL A 326 28.46 6.69 13.94
C VAL A 326 28.45 7.29 12.55
N ASN A 327 29.43 8.15 12.25
CA ASN A 327 29.57 8.72 10.91
C ASN A 327 30.02 7.63 9.92
N THR A 328 29.56 7.69 8.68
CA THR A 328 29.79 6.63 7.68
C THR A 328 31.28 6.42 7.38
N ASP A 329 32.07 7.50 7.36
CA ASP A 329 33.53 7.49 7.20
C ASP A 329 34.27 6.83 8.38
N GLN A 330 33.60 6.68 9.52
CA GLN A 330 34.15 6.06 10.73
C GLN A 330 33.76 4.59 10.90
N HIS A 331 32.96 4.01 9.99
CA HIS A 331 32.51 2.61 10.11
C HIS A 331 33.70 1.62 10.16
N GLU A 332 34.73 1.81 9.33
CA GLU A 332 35.91 0.94 9.38
C GLU A 332 36.72 1.10 10.67
N GLN A 333 36.82 2.33 11.19
CA GLN A 333 37.51 2.60 12.45
C GLN A 333 36.77 1.98 13.63
N LEU A 334 35.43 2.05 13.61
CA LEU A 334 34.56 1.40 14.60
C LEU A 334 34.80 -0.11 14.60
N LEU A 335 34.82 -0.75 13.43
CA LEU A 335 35.06 -2.19 13.32
C LEU A 335 36.47 -2.57 13.80
N LYS A 336 37.49 -1.76 13.50
CA LYS A 336 38.83 -1.96 14.07
C LYS A 336 38.83 -1.83 15.59
N ALA A 337 38.04 -0.91 16.15
CA ALA A 337 37.91 -0.73 17.58
C ALA A 337 37.18 -1.91 18.26
N LEU A 338 36.24 -2.58 17.58
CA LEU A 338 35.55 -3.76 18.11
C LEU A 338 36.52 -4.86 18.56
N ALA A 339 37.67 -5.01 17.89
CA ALA A 339 38.71 -5.96 18.27
C ALA A 339 39.17 -5.79 19.72
N GLY A 340 39.14 -4.56 20.25
CA GLY A 340 39.54 -4.24 21.61
C GLY A 340 38.44 -4.37 22.67
N TRP A 341 37.20 -4.68 22.29
CA TRP A 341 36.06 -4.66 23.21
C TRP A 341 35.91 -5.95 24.06
N GLY A 342 36.76 -6.95 23.83
CA GLY A 342 36.74 -8.20 24.59
C GLY A 342 35.52 -9.06 24.25
N ARG A 343 34.83 -9.61 25.26
CA ARG A 343 33.69 -10.51 25.05
C ARG A 343 32.45 -9.72 24.63
N LEU A 344 31.89 -10.07 23.48
CA LEU A 344 30.68 -9.48 22.91
C LEU A 344 29.53 -10.49 22.87
N ARG A 345 28.30 -9.97 22.88
CA ARG A 345 27.07 -10.73 22.60
C ARG A 345 26.54 -10.26 21.24
N ALA A 346 26.69 -11.07 20.21
CA ALA A 346 26.07 -10.83 18.91
C ALA A 346 24.64 -11.36 18.93
N VAL A 347 23.67 -10.53 18.54
CA VAL A 347 22.26 -10.90 18.45
C VAL A 347 21.86 -10.80 16.99
N VAL A 348 21.67 -11.94 16.34
CA VAL A 348 21.28 -12.04 14.93
C VAL A 348 19.81 -12.41 14.88
N ARG A 349 19.04 -11.66 14.12
CA ARG A 349 17.59 -11.88 13.97
C ARG A 349 17.31 -12.23 12.51
N SER A 350 16.62 -13.34 12.28
CA SER A 350 16.14 -13.67 10.93
C SER A 350 14.84 -12.95 10.63
N GLU A 351 14.54 -12.79 9.34
CA GLU A 351 13.24 -12.27 8.88
C GLU A 351 12.06 -13.11 9.39
N ALA A 352 12.26 -14.43 9.57
CA ALA A 352 11.26 -15.34 10.12
C ALA A 352 11.09 -15.24 11.65
N GLY A 353 11.74 -14.27 12.31
CA GLY A 353 11.63 -14.03 13.75
C GLY A 353 12.52 -14.91 14.63
N ALA A 354 13.40 -15.73 14.05
CA ALA A 354 14.37 -16.49 14.84
C ALA A 354 15.43 -15.55 15.41
N VAL A 355 15.80 -15.76 16.68
CA VAL A 355 16.85 -14.98 17.35
C VAL A 355 17.98 -15.92 17.73
N ALA A 356 19.16 -15.67 17.18
CA ALA A 356 20.39 -16.34 17.56
C ALA A 356 21.24 -15.39 18.41
N GLU A 357 21.67 -15.85 19.57
CA GLU A 357 22.58 -15.11 20.43
C GLU A 357 23.91 -15.85 20.55
N LEU A 358 24.98 -15.18 20.16
CA LEU A 358 26.33 -15.73 20.12
C LEU A 358 27.23 -14.93 21.06
N PHE A 359 27.98 -15.63 21.90
CA PHE A 359 29.06 -15.00 22.67
C PHE A 359 30.35 -15.15 21.88
N ILE A 360 30.89 -14.01 21.44
CA ILE A 360 32.06 -13.94 20.56
C ILE A 360 33.16 -13.09 21.21
N GLN A 361 34.40 -13.19 20.76
CA GLN A 361 35.41 -12.20 21.09
C GLN A 361 35.41 -11.11 20.01
N GLY A 362 35.58 -9.86 20.40
CA GLY A 362 35.73 -8.75 19.45
C GLY A 362 36.89 -8.98 18.48
N ALA A 363 37.96 -9.64 18.94
CA ALA A 363 39.10 -10.03 18.10
C ALA A 363 38.74 -11.05 17.00
N ASP A 364 37.64 -11.78 17.13
CA ASP A 364 37.17 -12.74 16.13
C ASP A 364 36.44 -12.04 14.96
N CYS A 365 36.11 -10.74 15.10
CA CYS A 365 35.44 -9.95 14.08
C CYS A 365 36.42 -9.51 12.98
N VAL A 366 36.28 -10.07 11.79
CA VAL A 366 37.13 -9.74 10.63
C VAL A 366 36.27 -9.16 9.51
N LEU A 367 36.56 -7.92 9.10
CA LEU A 367 35.99 -7.33 7.90
C LEU A 367 36.90 -7.62 6.70
N LYS A 368 36.40 -8.36 5.71
CA LYS A 368 37.12 -8.62 4.46
C LYS A 368 36.17 -8.61 3.28
N ASN A 369 36.52 -7.91 2.21
CA ASN A 369 35.71 -7.79 0.99
C ASN A 369 34.26 -7.38 1.28
N GLY A 370 34.07 -6.47 2.25
CA GLY A 370 32.76 -6.00 2.69
C GLY A 370 31.87 -7.03 3.40
N TRP A 371 32.44 -8.12 3.90
CA TRP A 371 31.77 -9.05 4.81
C TRP A 371 32.39 -8.96 6.20
N LEU A 372 31.57 -8.70 7.22
CA LEU A 372 31.97 -8.84 8.61
C LEU A 372 31.76 -10.30 9.01
N SER A 373 32.84 -11.00 9.30
CA SER A 373 32.82 -12.43 9.61
C SER A 373 33.30 -12.69 11.02
N VAL A 374 32.63 -13.63 11.70
CA VAL A 374 33.07 -14.21 12.97
C VAL A 374 33.12 -15.71 12.76
N VAL A 375 34.33 -16.26 12.71
CA VAL A 375 34.56 -17.68 12.45
C VAL A 375 35.45 -18.23 13.55
N ASN A 376 34.89 -19.10 14.38
CA ASN A 376 35.61 -19.79 15.43
C ASN A 376 35.11 -21.24 15.56
N ALA A 377 35.61 -21.98 16.55
CA ALA A 377 35.28 -23.39 16.75
C ALA A 377 33.79 -23.67 17.03
N TYR A 378 32.99 -22.64 17.34
CA TYR A 378 31.60 -22.77 17.80
C TYR A 378 30.58 -22.16 16.86
N CYS A 379 30.95 -21.15 16.06
CA CYS A 379 30.04 -20.49 15.14
C CYS A 379 30.74 -19.92 13.91
N HIS A 380 29.99 -19.89 12.81
CA HIS A 380 30.31 -19.16 11.59
C HIS A 380 29.19 -18.14 11.36
N LEU A 381 29.49 -16.86 11.56
CA LEU A 381 28.58 -15.76 11.30
C LEU A 381 29.17 -14.88 10.21
N HIS A 382 28.39 -14.59 9.17
CA HIS A 382 28.77 -13.69 8.09
C HIS A 382 27.66 -12.64 7.92
N VAL A 383 28.04 -11.37 8.05
CA VAL A 383 27.16 -10.22 7.84
C VAL A 383 27.63 -9.47 6.61
N ASP A 384 26.74 -9.29 5.63
CA ASP A 384 27.01 -8.51 4.43
C ASP A 384 27.06 -7.03 4.80
N TRP A 385 28.26 -6.51 4.99
CA TRP A 385 28.47 -5.14 5.46
C TRP A 385 28.07 -4.10 4.42
N HIS A 386 27.97 -4.47 3.13
CA HIS A 386 27.45 -3.58 2.08
C HIS A 386 25.99 -3.21 2.30
N LYS A 387 25.23 -4.05 3.02
CA LYS A 387 23.82 -3.77 3.35
C LYS A 387 23.66 -2.83 4.54
N VAL A 388 24.71 -2.58 5.31
CA VAL A 388 24.68 -1.68 6.47
C VAL A 388 24.76 -0.23 5.99
N ALA A 389 23.67 0.51 6.15
CA ALA A 389 23.62 1.93 5.80
C ALA A 389 23.95 2.84 6.99
N GLN A 390 23.61 2.43 8.22
CA GLN A 390 23.84 3.24 9.42
C GLN A 390 24.29 2.36 10.58
N CYS A 391 25.23 2.87 11.36
CA CYS A 391 25.71 2.27 12.61
C CYS A 391 25.40 3.19 13.79
N TRP A 392 24.98 2.59 14.91
CA TRP A 392 24.55 3.30 16.10
C TRP A 392 25.20 2.70 17.35
N LEU A 393 25.86 3.54 18.13
CA LEU A 393 26.30 3.19 19.48
C LEU A 393 25.10 3.37 20.41
N VAL A 394 24.70 2.28 21.07
CA VAL A 394 23.56 2.26 21.98
C VAL A 394 24.05 1.81 23.33
N SER A 395 23.71 2.55 24.38
CA SER A 395 23.88 2.12 25.76
C SER A 395 22.56 2.14 26.52
N ARG A 396 22.41 1.24 27.47
CA ARG A 396 21.29 1.21 28.42
C ARG A 396 21.84 1.15 29.84
N GLY A 397 21.71 2.26 30.57
CA GLY A 397 22.33 2.43 31.89
C GLY A 397 23.85 2.24 31.85
N LYS A 398 24.43 1.71 32.94
CA LYS A 398 25.88 1.41 33.04
C LYS A 398 26.25 0.00 32.56
N SER A 399 25.28 -0.78 32.10
CA SER A 399 25.39 -2.24 32.07
C SER A 399 25.42 -2.85 30.67
N ALA A 400 24.92 -2.14 29.65
CA ALA A 400 24.87 -2.63 28.29
C ALA A 400 25.31 -1.54 27.32
N HIS A 401 26.36 -1.82 26.54
CA HIS A 401 26.83 -1.01 25.43
C HIS A 401 26.89 -1.91 24.21
N GLY A 402 26.42 -1.43 23.07
CA GLY A 402 26.35 -2.23 21.85
C GLY A 402 26.40 -1.38 20.59
N LEU A 403 26.68 -2.06 19.49
CA LEU A 403 26.59 -1.55 18.15
C LEU A 403 25.29 -2.07 17.51
N GLN A 404 24.46 -1.17 17.01
CA GLN A 404 23.26 -1.51 16.26
C GLN A 404 23.40 -1.03 14.82
N CYS A 405 23.26 -1.95 13.87
CA CYS A 405 23.42 -1.68 12.46
C CYS A 405 22.08 -1.79 11.76
N VAL A 406 21.77 -0.86 10.87
CA VAL A 406 20.53 -0.85 10.11
C VAL A 406 20.81 -0.66 8.62
N ASN A 407 19.94 -1.22 7.79
CA ASN A 407 20.02 -1.13 6.33
C ASN A 407 19.47 0.21 5.80
N ALA A 408 19.43 0.36 4.48
CA ALA A 408 18.92 1.56 3.83
C ALA A 408 17.42 1.84 4.12
N HIS A 409 16.65 0.82 4.49
CA HIS A 409 15.25 0.93 4.89
C HIS A 409 15.07 1.23 6.39
N GLY A 410 16.16 1.23 7.16
CA GLY A 410 16.13 1.46 8.60
C GLY A 410 15.82 0.20 9.43
N ASP A 411 15.84 -0.97 8.82
CA ASP A 411 15.64 -2.27 9.46
C ASP A 411 16.97 -2.85 9.94
N ASN A 412 16.95 -3.68 10.98
CA ASN A 412 18.15 -4.28 11.59
C ASN A 412 18.88 -5.21 10.60
N VAL A 413 20.23 -5.20 10.62
CA VAL A 413 21.09 -6.05 9.76
C VAL A 413 21.82 -7.11 10.57
#